data_AF-A0A800DRL8-F1
#
_entry.id   AF-A0A800DRL8-F1
#
_cell.length_a   1.000
_cell.length_b   1.000
_cell.length_c   1.000
_cell.angle_alpha   90.00
_cell.angle_beta   90.00
_cell.angle_gamma   90.00
#
_symmetry.space_group_name_H-M   'P 1'
#
loop_
_entity.id
_entity.type
_entity.pdbx_description
1 polymer ?
#
loop_
_entity_poly.entity_id
_entity_poly.type
_entity_poly.pdbx_seq_one_letter_code
_entity_poly.pdbx_strand_id
1 'polypeptide(L)'
;MTEIITTINANRSNEFIRLGILFRKIIYLFVVCFLVSSAAFAGSEKSEVTFVDVAESSGINFVHTDGNSGKRFVLEILGGGAAFFDYDNDGFLDIYLVNAAPLIEPQSPMDIEPKNALYHNNGDGTFTDVTDLAGVGHNGYGVGCSAGDYDNDGDLDLYITNFGPNVLYRNNGDGTFTDVTESANVGSPLLSTGCAWTDYDNDGDIDLFVANYVDWTVETDRACYAKELRVYCNPKIYPGTHDVLYRNNSDGRFSAAKLLSEANTFTDVSEEVGIWTAAPNR
;
A
#
# COMPACT_ATOMS: atom_id res chain seq x y z
N MET A 1 21.49 75.51 62.36
CA MET A 1 22.46 74.68 61.62
C MET A 1 21.94 73.26 61.41
N THR A 2 21.21 72.69 62.37
CA THR A 2 20.64 71.33 62.32
C THR A 2 19.57 71.14 61.23
N GLU A 3 18.71 72.12 60.96
CA GLU A 3 17.64 71.96 59.95
C GLU A 3 18.14 71.92 58.50
N ILE A 4 19.22 72.65 58.17
CA ILE A 4 19.77 72.69 56.80
C ILE A 4 20.41 71.35 56.40
N ILE A 5 21.04 70.65 57.36
CA ILE A 5 21.68 69.34 57.12
C ILE A 5 20.62 68.26 56.89
N THR A 6 19.49 68.32 57.60
CA THR A 6 18.39 67.36 57.45
C THR A 6 17.72 67.46 56.08
N THR A 7 17.49 68.68 55.57
CA THR A 7 16.89 68.89 54.25
C THR A 7 17.81 68.47 53.11
N ILE A 8 19.13 68.72 53.21
CA ILE A 8 20.10 68.29 52.19
C ILE A 8 20.21 66.75 52.14
N ASN A 9 20.19 66.06 53.28
CA ASN A 9 20.22 64.60 53.33
C ASN A 9 18.93 63.96 52.80
N ALA A 10 17.76 64.54 53.07
CA ALA A 10 16.49 64.07 52.53
C ALA A 10 16.38 64.25 51.00
N ASN A 11 16.97 65.32 50.45
CA ASN A 11 16.95 65.55 49.01
C ASN A 11 17.93 64.62 48.27
N ARG A 12 19.12 64.36 48.84
CA ARG A 12 20.05 63.34 48.30
C ARG A 12 19.46 61.94 48.35
N SER A 13 18.82 61.54 49.46
CA SER A 13 18.22 60.20 49.55
C SER A 13 17.11 59.99 48.52
N ASN A 14 16.28 61.02 48.27
CA ASN A 14 15.24 60.96 47.25
C ASN A 14 15.79 60.89 45.82
N GLU A 15 16.91 61.56 45.51
CA GLU A 15 17.57 61.41 44.21
C GLU A 15 18.18 60.01 44.01
N PHE A 16 18.82 59.43 45.03
CA PHE A 16 19.35 58.06 44.96
C PHE A 16 18.23 57.02 44.77
N ILE A 17 17.07 57.21 45.42
CA ILE A 17 15.91 56.34 45.24
C ILE A 17 15.34 56.48 43.82
N ARG A 18 15.22 57.71 43.30
CA ARG A 18 14.74 57.95 41.92
C ARG A 18 15.69 57.36 40.87
N LEU A 19 17.00 57.48 41.07
CA LEU A 19 18.02 56.91 40.18
C LEU A 19 17.97 55.37 40.21
N GLY A 20 17.81 54.76 41.38
CA GLY A 20 17.66 53.30 41.53
C GLY A 20 16.39 52.74 40.88
N ILE A 21 15.27 53.47 40.95
CA ILE A 21 14.01 53.09 40.28
C ILE A 21 14.15 53.21 38.75
N LEU A 22 14.82 54.27 38.27
CA LEU A 22 15.08 54.45 36.84
C LEU A 22 16.01 53.37 36.29
N PHE A 23 17.07 53.02 37.03
CA PHE A 23 18.00 51.94 36.67
C PHE A 23 17.31 50.57 36.62
N ARG A 24 16.43 50.28 37.59
CA ARG A 24 15.61 49.05 37.59
C ARG A 24 14.64 48.99 36.41
N LYS A 25 14.01 50.12 36.04
CA LYS A 25 13.13 50.19 34.87
C LYS A 25 13.89 50.02 33.56
N ILE A 26 15.09 50.59 33.43
CA ILE A 26 15.95 50.41 32.25
C ILE A 26 16.42 48.96 32.15
N ILE A 27 16.85 48.33 33.25
CA ILE A 27 17.22 46.91 33.26
C ILE A 27 16.02 46.04 32.91
N TYR A 28 14.83 46.30 33.47
CA TYR A 28 13.61 45.57 33.11
C TYR A 28 13.26 45.73 31.63
N LEU A 29 13.36 46.94 31.08
CA LEU A 29 13.09 47.20 29.67
C LEU A 29 14.11 46.50 28.76
N PHE A 30 15.40 46.49 29.13
CA PHE A 30 16.43 45.75 28.41
C PHE A 30 16.22 44.23 28.49
N VAL A 31 15.86 43.68 29.65
CA VAL A 31 15.57 42.25 29.82
C VAL A 31 14.32 41.84 29.03
N VAL A 32 13.26 42.65 29.06
CA VAL A 32 12.04 42.41 28.27
C VAL A 32 12.33 42.52 26.77
N CYS A 33 13.08 43.54 26.32
CA CYS A 33 13.48 43.64 24.91
C CYS A 33 14.39 42.46 24.47
N PHE A 34 15.28 41.97 25.34
CA PHE A 34 16.14 40.83 25.03
C PHE A 34 15.35 39.51 24.95
N LEU A 35 14.35 39.32 25.83
CA LEU A 35 13.45 38.17 25.81
C LEU A 35 12.46 38.21 24.63
N VAL A 36 12.01 39.40 24.20
CA VAL A 36 11.13 39.54 23.03
C VAL A 36 11.90 39.37 21.72
N SER A 37 13.16 39.82 21.62
CA SER A 37 13.99 39.58 20.43
C SER A 37 14.43 38.12 20.25
N SER A 38 14.50 37.33 21.33
CA SER A 38 14.84 35.90 21.25
C SER A 38 13.65 35.01 20.87
N ALA A 39 12.41 35.54 20.92
CA ALA A 39 11.21 34.85 20.46
C ALA A 39 10.94 35.01 18.94
N ALA A 40 11.69 35.86 18.23
CA ALA A 40 11.40 36.24 16.84
C ALA A 40 12.22 35.49 15.76
N PHE A 41 13.04 34.51 16.14
CA PHE A 41 13.76 33.64 15.20
C PHE A 41 13.64 32.17 15.58
N ALA A 42 12.42 31.69 15.76
CA ALA A 42 12.13 30.29 15.46
C ALA A 42 11.94 30.22 13.94
N GLY A 43 13.05 30.05 13.21
CA GLY A 43 12.95 29.62 11.81
C GLY A 43 12.11 28.35 11.79
N SER A 44 11.13 28.26 10.89
CA SER A 44 10.48 27.00 10.58
C SER A 44 11.57 26.03 10.13
N GLU A 45 12.04 25.18 11.05
CA GLU A 45 12.80 24.00 10.67
C GLU A 45 11.85 23.19 9.80
N LYS A 46 12.18 23.10 8.52
CA LYS A 46 11.51 22.21 7.58
C LYS A 46 11.81 20.82 8.13
N SER A 47 10.86 20.21 8.85
CA SER A 47 11.06 18.84 9.32
C SER A 47 11.27 17.98 8.08
N GLU A 48 12.49 17.50 7.90
CA GLU A 48 12.80 16.61 6.80
C GLU A 48 12.01 15.33 7.03
N VAL A 49 11.14 14.99 6.08
CA VAL A 49 10.38 13.73 6.16
C VAL A 49 11.39 12.60 6.01
N THR A 50 11.55 11.80 7.06
CA THR A 50 12.41 10.62 7.04
C THR A 50 11.57 9.36 6.99
N PHE A 51 12.07 8.36 6.26
CA PHE A 51 11.51 7.01 6.24
C PHE A 51 12.41 6.10 7.07
N VAL A 52 11.79 5.27 7.90
CA VAL A 52 12.48 4.28 8.73
C VAL A 52 11.79 2.95 8.50
N ASP A 53 12.59 1.90 8.32
CA ASP A 53 12.08 0.54 8.30
C ASP A 53 11.69 0.14 9.73
N VAL A 54 10.40 -0.15 9.91
CA VAL A 54 9.80 -0.54 11.20
C VAL A 54 9.15 -1.92 11.14
N ALA A 55 9.31 -2.68 10.05
CA ALA A 55 8.57 -3.93 9.83
C ALA A 55 8.75 -4.90 11.01
N GLU A 56 9.99 -5.19 11.41
CA GLU A 56 10.29 -6.08 12.53
C GLU A 56 9.74 -5.54 13.87
N SER A 57 9.93 -4.25 14.15
CA SER A 57 9.44 -3.63 15.38
C SER A 57 7.91 -3.54 15.46
N SER A 58 7.25 -3.53 14.31
CA SER A 58 5.80 -3.55 14.17
C SER A 58 5.24 -4.98 14.13
N GLY A 59 6.06 -6.03 14.25
CA GLY A 59 5.59 -7.42 14.25
C GLY A 59 5.36 -8.04 12.86
N ILE A 60 5.71 -7.33 11.79
CA ILE A 60 5.63 -7.83 10.41
C ILE A 60 6.94 -8.56 10.09
N ASN A 61 6.89 -9.90 10.09
CA ASN A 61 8.02 -10.78 9.81
C ASN A 61 7.92 -11.47 8.43
N PHE A 62 7.10 -10.92 7.53
CA PHE A 62 6.88 -11.47 6.20
C PHE A 62 8.15 -11.44 5.36
N VAL A 63 8.47 -12.58 4.75
CA VAL A 63 9.57 -12.71 3.79
C VAL A 63 8.99 -13.05 2.43
N HIS A 64 9.07 -12.09 1.51
CA HIS A 64 8.68 -12.28 0.13
C HIS A 64 9.72 -13.13 -0.62
N THR A 65 9.26 -14.02 -1.48
CA THR A 65 10.05 -14.69 -2.50
C THR A 65 9.36 -14.54 -3.86
N ASP A 66 10.17 -14.50 -4.91
CA ASP A 66 9.77 -14.46 -6.32
C ASP A 66 9.65 -15.88 -6.92
N GLY A 67 9.67 -16.92 -6.09
CA GLY A 67 9.67 -18.31 -6.52
C GLY A 67 10.94 -18.72 -7.27
N ASN A 68 12.08 -18.06 -7.02
CA ASN A 68 13.32 -18.25 -7.77
C ASN A 68 13.69 -19.73 -8.01
N SER A 69 13.66 -20.12 -9.28
CA SER A 69 13.98 -21.48 -9.70
C SER A 69 15.44 -21.66 -10.15
N GLY A 70 16.21 -20.57 -10.26
CA GLY A 70 17.48 -20.51 -10.99
C GLY A 70 17.34 -20.62 -12.51
N LYS A 71 16.13 -20.92 -13.04
CA LYS A 71 15.85 -20.98 -14.47
C LYS A 71 15.57 -19.61 -15.07
N ARG A 72 15.32 -18.59 -14.25
CA ARG A 72 14.98 -17.23 -14.68
C ARG A 72 13.69 -17.17 -15.51
N PHE A 73 12.63 -17.77 -14.97
CA PHE A 73 11.30 -17.70 -15.59
C PHE A 73 10.79 -16.25 -15.63
N VAL A 74 10.02 -15.92 -16.66
CA VAL A 74 9.58 -14.53 -16.88
C VAL A 74 8.72 -13.99 -15.74
N LEU A 75 7.93 -14.84 -15.08
CA LEU A 75 7.08 -14.50 -13.94
C LEU A 75 7.84 -14.11 -12.67
N GLU A 76 9.09 -14.57 -12.47
CA GLU A 76 9.93 -14.23 -11.31
C GLU A 76 10.24 -12.71 -11.24
N ILE A 77 9.91 -11.94 -12.29
CA ILE A 77 10.08 -10.47 -12.30
C ILE A 77 8.81 -9.70 -11.93
N LEU A 78 7.67 -10.38 -11.76
CA LEU A 78 6.37 -9.72 -11.54
C LEU A 78 6.21 -9.17 -10.12
N GLY A 79 6.99 -9.66 -9.16
CA GLY A 79 6.89 -9.28 -7.74
C GLY A 79 5.59 -9.76 -7.10
N GLY A 80 5.33 -9.27 -5.89
CA GLY A 80 4.08 -9.52 -5.14
C GLY A 80 3.31 -8.22 -4.87
N GLY A 81 1.99 -8.35 -4.76
CA GLY A 81 1.06 -7.28 -4.42
C GLY A 81 0.75 -7.21 -2.93
N ALA A 82 0.07 -6.12 -2.56
CA ALA A 82 -0.43 -5.92 -1.21
C ALA A 82 -1.82 -5.27 -1.26
N ALA A 83 -2.66 -5.61 -0.30
CA ALA A 83 -3.93 -4.94 -0.05
C ALA A 83 -3.93 -4.37 1.36
N PHE A 84 -4.47 -3.15 1.50
CA PHE A 84 -4.70 -2.47 2.77
C PHE A 84 -6.19 -2.28 2.92
N PHE A 85 -6.80 -2.99 3.87
CA PHE A 85 -8.26 -3.03 4.06
C PHE A 85 -8.56 -3.39 5.51
N ASP A 86 -9.72 -2.98 6.00
CA ASP A 86 -10.21 -3.30 7.33
C ASP A 86 -10.99 -4.62 7.23
N TYR A 87 -10.38 -5.74 7.60
CA TYR A 87 -10.98 -7.07 7.36
C TYR A 87 -11.95 -7.49 8.45
N ASP A 88 -11.85 -6.90 9.65
CA ASP A 88 -12.70 -7.22 10.80
C ASP A 88 -13.58 -6.04 11.26
N ASN A 89 -13.64 -4.98 10.44
CA ASN A 89 -14.49 -3.80 10.63
C ASN A 89 -14.22 -3.08 11.97
N ASP A 90 -12.96 -3.08 12.43
CA ASP A 90 -12.53 -2.47 13.68
C ASP A 90 -12.09 -1.00 13.55
N GLY A 91 -12.03 -0.50 12.31
CA GLY A 91 -11.65 0.86 11.95
C GLY A 91 -10.16 1.05 11.67
N PHE A 92 -9.34 -0.01 11.72
CA PHE A 92 -7.93 0.02 11.37
C PHE A 92 -7.69 -0.72 10.05
N LEU A 93 -6.79 -0.18 9.22
CA LEU A 93 -6.38 -0.90 8.01
C LEU A 93 -5.39 -2.00 8.37
N ASP A 94 -5.75 -3.22 7.99
CA ASP A 94 -4.92 -4.41 8.02
C ASP A 94 -4.11 -4.55 6.74
N ILE A 95 -3.24 -5.55 6.68
CA ILE A 95 -2.33 -5.75 5.55
C ILE A 95 -2.39 -7.20 5.07
N TYR A 96 -2.74 -7.39 3.80
CA TYR A 96 -2.52 -8.65 3.10
C TYR A 96 -1.33 -8.55 2.16
N LEU A 97 -0.41 -9.51 2.24
CA LEU A 97 0.81 -9.56 1.43
C LEU A 97 0.82 -10.83 0.58
N VAL A 98 1.01 -10.66 -0.72
CA VAL A 98 1.06 -11.75 -1.70
C VAL A 98 2.50 -12.28 -1.81
N ASN A 99 2.63 -13.59 -1.82
CA ASN A 99 3.89 -14.30 -1.97
C ASN A 99 3.88 -15.18 -3.22
N ALA A 100 5.05 -15.69 -3.61
CA ALA A 100 5.16 -16.54 -4.78
C ALA A 100 5.94 -17.82 -4.50
N ALA A 101 5.25 -18.96 -4.48
CA ALA A 101 5.89 -20.26 -4.33
C ALA A 101 6.64 -20.68 -5.61
N PRO A 102 7.78 -21.38 -5.51
CA PRO A 102 8.49 -21.90 -6.67
C PRO A 102 7.62 -22.81 -7.53
N LEU A 103 7.68 -22.63 -8.86
CA LEU A 103 6.94 -23.47 -9.82
C LEU A 103 7.57 -24.84 -10.05
N ILE A 104 8.86 -24.97 -9.72
CA ILE A 104 9.64 -26.20 -9.77
C ILE A 104 10.49 -26.28 -8.51
N GLU A 105 11.12 -27.43 -8.30
CA GLU A 105 12.12 -27.63 -7.23
C GLU A 105 13.10 -26.45 -7.16
N PRO A 106 13.13 -25.70 -6.05
CA PRO A 106 13.93 -24.49 -5.94
C PRO A 106 15.42 -24.83 -5.96
N GLN A 107 16.23 -23.90 -6.46
CA GLN A 107 17.69 -24.11 -6.52
C GLN A 107 18.33 -24.18 -5.12
N SER A 108 17.67 -23.61 -4.11
CA SER A 108 18.11 -23.64 -2.71
C SER A 108 16.96 -24.11 -1.82
N PRO A 109 17.25 -24.88 -0.76
CA PRO A 109 16.22 -25.31 0.18
C PRO A 109 15.54 -24.09 0.79
N MET A 110 14.21 -24.14 0.89
CA MET A 110 13.42 -23.14 1.60
C MET A 110 13.19 -23.63 3.03
N ASP A 111 13.54 -22.79 4.01
CA ASP A 111 13.32 -23.10 5.42
C ASP A 111 11.83 -22.99 5.81
N ILE A 112 11.07 -22.16 5.08
CA ILE A 112 9.65 -21.91 5.28
C ILE A 112 8.97 -21.96 3.92
N GLU A 113 7.83 -22.66 3.84
CA GLU A 113 7.00 -22.70 2.64
C GLU A 113 6.42 -21.29 2.37
N PRO A 114 6.63 -20.72 1.17
CA PRO A 114 6.07 -19.42 0.84
C PRO A 114 4.54 -19.47 0.80
N LYS A 115 3.92 -18.59 1.58
CA LYS A 115 2.48 -18.35 1.56
C LYS A 115 2.20 -16.87 1.67
N ASN A 116 1.03 -16.47 1.20
CA ASN A 116 0.48 -15.15 1.46
C ASN A 116 0.27 -14.95 2.97
N ALA A 117 0.22 -13.70 3.42
CA ALA A 117 0.04 -13.39 4.83
C ALA A 117 -1.00 -12.30 5.05
N LEU A 118 -1.84 -12.45 6.09
CA LEU A 118 -2.73 -11.43 6.61
C LEU A 118 -2.27 -10.98 7.99
N TYR A 119 -2.07 -9.68 8.14
CA TYR A 119 -1.65 -9.02 9.37
C TYR A 119 -2.76 -8.13 9.91
N HIS A 120 -3.31 -8.49 11.07
CA HIS A 120 -4.27 -7.67 11.80
C HIS A 120 -3.55 -6.49 12.46
N ASN A 121 -4.10 -5.28 12.33
CA ASN A 121 -3.58 -4.06 12.93
C ASN A 121 -4.08 -3.90 14.36
N ASN A 122 -3.18 -3.99 15.34
CA ASN A 122 -3.56 -3.92 16.76
C ASN A 122 -3.95 -2.50 17.23
N GLY A 123 -3.93 -1.50 16.35
CA GLY A 123 -4.28 -0.10 16.64
C GLY A 123 -3.20 0.70 17.39
N ASP A 124 -2.06 0.08 17.71
CA ASP A 124 -0.93 0.69 18.44
C ASP A 124 0.36 0.80 17.62
N GLY A 125 0.26 0.58 16.31
CA GLY A 125 1.39 0.55 15.37
C GLY A 125 2.09 -0.81 15.28
N THR A 126 1.56 -1.84 15.96
CA THR A 126 1.96 -3.23 15.80
C THR A 126 0.91 -4.05 15.06
N PHE A 127 1.34 -5.19 14.53
CA PHE A 127 0.53 -6.11 13.75
C PHE A 127 0.66 -7.53 14.26
N THR A 128 -0.43 -8.29 14.15
CA THR A 128 -0.51 -9.71 14.49
C THR A 128 -0.72 -10.53 13.22
N ASP A 129 0.12 -11.52 12.96
CA ASP A 129 -0.10 -12.48 11.87
C ASP A 129 -1.32 -13.36 12.21
N VAL A 130 -2.40 -13.21 11.44
CA VAL A 130 -3.65 -13.96 11.59
C VAL A 130 -3.90 -14.89 10.41
N THR A 131 -2.91 -15.09 9.53
CA THR A 131 -3.03 -15.83 8.26
C THR A 131 -3.71 -17.19 8.40
N ASP A 132 -3.25 -18.00 9.37
CA ASP A 132 -3.77 -19.36 9.58
C ASP A 132 -5.12 -19.38 10.29
N LEU A 133 -5.38 -18.37 11.14
CA LEU A 133 -6.68 -18.20 11.80
C LEU A 133 -7.75 -17.79 10.78
N ALA A 134 -7.41 -16.85 9.90
CA ALA A 134 -8.30 -16.30 8.89
C ALA A 134 -8.50 -17.26 7.68
N GLY A 135 -7.57 -18.18 7.45
CA GLY A 135 -7.67 -19.18 6.37
C GLY A 135 -7.27 -18.68 4.99
N VAL A 136 -6.44 -17.63 4.91
CA VAL A 136 -6.11 -16.91 3.66
C VAL A 136 -4.64 -17.10 3.21
N GLY A 137 -3.96 -18.10 3.77
CA GLY A 137 -2.55 -18.41 3.51
C GLY A 137 -2.30 -19.18 2.21
N HIS A 138 -2.81 -18.69 1.06
CA HIS A 138 -2.57 -19.32 -0.24
C HIS A 138 -1.06 -19.46 -0.52
N ASN A 139 -0.63 -20.64 -0.95
CA ASN A 139 0.77 -21.05 -1.13
C ASN A 139 1.15 -21.30 -2.60
N GLY A 140 0.39 -20.74 -3.55
CA GLY A 140 0.74 -20.76 -4.97
C GLY A 140 1.65 -19.61 -5.38
N TYR A 141 1.82 -19.44 -6.69
CA TYR A 141 2.55 -18.30 -7.25
C TYR A 141 1.59 -17.12 -7.41
N GLY A 142 1.50 -16.27 -6.38
CA GLY A 142 0.69 -15.05 -6.39
C GLY A 142 1.43 -13.86 -6.99
N VAL A 143 0.67 -12.92 -7.57
CA VAL A 143 1.21 -11.70 -8.18
C VAL A 143 0.58 -10.45 -7.59
N GLY A 144 -0.74 -10.33 -7.60
CA GLY A 144 -1.46 -9.16 -7.14
C GLY A 144 -2.72 -9.51 -6.36
N CYS A 145 -3.29 -8.54 -5.66
CA CYS A 145 -4.56 -8.70 -4.95
C CYS A 145 -5.35 -7.39 -4.92
N SER A 146 -6.64 -7.49 -4.61
CA SER A 146 -7.49 -6.36 -4.28
C SER A 146 -8.62 -6.79 -3.35
N ALA A 147 -9.14 -5.86 -2.55
CA ALA A 147 -10.25 -6.10 -1.65
C ALA A 147 -11.51 -5.34 -2.10
N GLY A 148 -12.68 -5.96 -1.94
CA GLY A 148 -13.98 -5.42 -2.34
C GLY A 148 -15.12 -6.31 -1.85
N ASP A 149 -16.20 -5.70 -1.38
CA ASP A 149 -17.41 -6.37 -0.88
C ASP A 149 -18.28 -6.82 -2.08
N TYR A 150 -18.05 -8.03 -2.59
CA TYR A 150 -18.66 -8.47 -3.85
C TYR A 150 -20.09 -8.99 -3.68
N ASP A 151 -20.48 -9.37 -2.47
CA ASP A 151 -21.82 -9.85 -2.16
C ASP A 151 -22.66 -8.87 -1.32
N ASN A 152 -22.16 -7.64 -1.16
CA ASN A 152 -22.84 -6.52 -0.51
C ASN A 152 -23.25 -6.83 0.94
N ASP A 153 -22.44 -7.62 1.65
CA ASP A 153 -22.70 -8.02 3.04
C ASP A 153 -22.09 -7.06 4.08
N GLY A 154 -21.25 -6.12 3.63
CA GLY A 154 -20.59 -5.11 4.44
C GLY A 154 -19.20 -5.50 4.93
N ASP A 155 -18.73 -6.70 4.61
CA ASP A 155 -17.40 -7.20 4.94
C ASP A 155 -16.55 -7.27 3.65
N LEU A 156 -15.34 -6.68 3.67
CA LEU A 156 -14.51 -6.67 2.46
C LEU A 156 -13.94 -8.06 2.15
N ASP A 157 -14.23 -8.56 0.95
CA ASP A 157 -13.67 -9.81 0.42
C ASP A 157 -12.31 -9.59 -0.24
N LEU A 158 -11.58 -10.67 -0.50
CA LEU A 158 -10.22 -10.62 -1.02
C LEU A 158 -10.04 -11.46 -2.28
N TYR A 159 -9.63 -10.82 -3.38
CA TYR A 159 -9.27 -11.48 -4.64
C TYR A 159 -7.76 -11.48 -4.85
N ILE A 160 -7.21 -12.64 -5.23
CA ILE A 160 -5.80 -12.86 -5.50
C ILE A 160 -5.62 -13.30 -6.95
N THR A 161 -4.70 -12.63 -7.64
CA THR A 161 -4.23 -12.99 -8.98
C THR A 161 -3.00 -13.87 -8.88
N ASN A 162 -2.98 -14.97 -9.64
CA ASN A 162 -1.94 -15.99 -9.59
C ASN A 162 -1.39 -16.31 -11.00
N PHE A 163 -0.29 -17.07 -11.01
CA PHE A 163 0.00 -18.00 -12.10
C PHE A 163 -0.75 -19.31 -11.84
N GLY A 164 -1.77 -19.61 -12.66
CA GLY A 164 -2.75 -20.65 -12.39
C GLY A 164 -4.06 -20.04 -11.87
N PRO A 165 -4.95 -20.84 -11.25
CA PRO A 165 -6.23 -20.35 -10.77
C PRO A 165 -6.08 -19.16 -9.83
N ASN A 166 -6.72 -18.04 -10.17
CA ASN A 166 -6.95 -16.96 -9.21
C ASN A 166 -7.83 -17.44 -8.04
N VAL A 167 -7.81 -16.72 -6.93
CA VAL A 167 -8.55 -17.09 -5.71
C VAL A 167 -9.44 -15.95 -5.26
N LEU A 168 -10.70 -16.25 -4.91
CA LEU A 168 -11.61 -15.34 -4.23
C LEU A 168 -11.93 -15.90 -2.85
N TYR A 169 -11.55 -15.15 -1.83
CA TYR A 169 -11.91 -15.39 -0.44
C TYR A 169 -13.06 -14.48 -0.04
N ARG A 170 -14.22 -15.08 0.27
CA ARG A 170 -15.33 -14.35 0.89
C ARG A 170 -15.07 -14.19 2.37
N ASN A 171 -15.18 -12.97 2.89
CA ASN A 171 -15.15 -12.71 4.33
C ASN A 171 -16.40 -13.28 4.99
N ASN A 172 -16.28 -13.88 6.17
CA ASN A 172 -17.43 -14.45 6.88
C ASN A 172 -17.97 -13.51 7.98
N GLY A 173 -17.37 -12.33 8.16
CA GLY A 173 -17.74 -11.34 9.18
C GLY A 173 -17.33 -11.73 10.61
N ASP A 174 -16.58 -12.82 10.77
CA ASP A 174 -16.08 -13.33 12.05
C ASP A 174 -14.54 -13.39 12.13
N GLY A 175 -13.88 -12.69 11.20
CA GLY A 175 -12.42 -12.68 11.03
C GLY A 175 -11.86 -13.90 10.29
N THR A 176 -12.73 -14.74 9.72
CA THR A 176 -12.35 -15.87 8.85
C THR A 176 -12.86 -15.69 7.44
N PHE A 177 -12.25 -16.42 6.51
CA PHE A 177 -12.61 -16.38 5.09
C PHE A 177 -12.98 -17.77 4.56
N THR A 178 -13.81 -17.78 3.52
CA THR A 178 -14.15 -18.98 2.74
C THR A 178 -13.63 -18.84 1.31
N ASP A 179 -12.88 -19.82 0.82
CA ASP A 179 -12.57 -19.88 -0.63
C ASP A 179 -13.85 -20.18 -1.41
N VAL A 180 -14.31 -19.20 -2.18
CA VAL A 180 -15.52 -19.28 -3.01
C VAL A 180 -15.21 -19.27 -4.50
N THR A 181 -13.93 -19.45 -4.88
CA THR A 181 -13.43 -19.32 -6.26
C THR A 181 -14.25 -20.12 -7.27
N GLU A 182 -14.51 -21.39 -6.97
CA GLU A 182 -15.24 -22.29 -7.86
C GLU A 182 -16.73 -21.91 -7.95
N SER A 183 -17.37 -21.65 -6.82
CA SER A 183 -18.78 -21.25 -6.78
C SER A 183 -19.03 -19.92 -7.47
N ALA A 184 -18.11 -18.96 -7.29
CA ALA A 184 -18.16 -17.63 -7.86
C ALA A 184 -17.74 -17.59 -9.34
N ASN A 185 -17.11 -18.65 -9.87
CA ASN A 185 -16.69 -18.77 -11.27
C ASN A 185 -15.64 -17.71 -11.71
N VAL A 186 -14.66 -17.44 -10.85
CA VAL A 186 -13.61 -16.42 -11.06
C VAL A 186 -12.19 -16.97 -11.04
N GLY A 187 -12.02 -18.30 -11.01
CA GLY A 187 -10.73 -18.99 -11.00
C GLY A 187 -10.03 -19.08 -12.36
N SER A 188 -9.81 -17.93 -13.03
CA SER A 188 -9.07 -17.89 -14.31
C SER A 188 -7.74 -18.64 -14.19
N PRO A 189 -7.40 -19.56 -15.12
CA PRO A 189 -6.13 -20.28 -15.10
C PRO A 189 -4.97 -19.51 -15.77
N LEU A 190 -5.24 -18.29 -16.28
CA LEU A 190 -4.25 -17.47 -16.96
C LEU A 190 -3.22 -16.90 -15.97
N LEU A 191 -2.09 -16.41 -16.49
CA LEU A 191 -1.17 -15.59 -15.71
C LEU A 191 -1.79 -14.21 -15.48
N SER A 192 -2.43 -14.05 -14.33
CA SER A 192 -3.06 -12.80 -13.90
C SER A 192 -2.07 -11.96 -13.10
N THR A 193 -2.14 -10.63 -13.22
CA THR A 193 -1.20 -9.73 -12.54
C THR A 193 -1.86 -8.65 -11.70
N GLY A 194 -2.92 -8.04 -12.23
CA GLY A 194 -3.65 -6.97 -11.57
C GLY A 194 -5.14 -7.27 -11.58
N CYS A 195 -5.84 -6.76 -10.57
CA CYS A 195 -7.29 -6.83 -10.49
C CYS A 195 -7.84 -5.54 -9.90
N ALA A 196 -9.09 -5.21 -10.23
CA ALA A 196 -9.81 -4.08 -9.69
C ALA A 196 -11.30 -4.37 -9.63
N TRP A 197 -11.92 -3.92 -8.54
CA TRP A 197 -13.37 -3.93 -8.35
C TRP A 197 -13.99 -2.64 -8.86
N THR A 198 -15.12 -2.75 -9.57
CA THR A 198 -15.86 -1.59 -10.09
C THR A 198 -17.30 -1.98 -10.41
N ASP A 199 -18.27 -1.13 -10.14
CA ASP A 199 -19.63 -1.29 -10.65
C ASP A 199 -19.70 -0.67 -12.06
N TYR A 200 -19.43 -1.45 -13.12
CA TYR A 200 -19.24 -0.87 -14.46
C TYR A 200 -20.57 -0.60 -15.18
N ASP A 201 -21.64 -1.30 -14.81
CA ASP A 201 -22.95 -1.15 -15.42
C ASP A 201 -24.00 -0.48 -14.52
N ASN A 202 -23.59 -0.04 -13.32
CA ASN A 202 -24.37 0.72 -12.37
C ASN A 202 -25.61 -0.05 -11.90
N ASP A 203 -25.48 -1.37 -11.70
CA ASP A 203 -26.53 -2.22 -11.13
C ASP A 203 -26.43 -2.36 -9.60
N GLY A 204 -25.35 -1.85 -9.00
CA GLY A 204 -25.13 -1.81 -7.56
C GLY A 204 -24.37 -3.01 -7.01
N ASP A 205 -24.04 -4.00 -7.84
CA ASP A 205 -23.15 -5.10 -7.48
C ASP A 205 -21.78 -4.85 -8.13
N ILE A 206 -20.71 -4.85 -7.33
CA ILE A 206 -19.38 -4.59 -7.89
C ILE A 206 -18.92 -5.77 -8.77
N ASP A 207 -18.40 -5.42 -9.94
CA ASP A 207 -17.80 -6.31 -10.93
C ASP A 207 -16.29 -6.40 -10.75
N LEU A 208 -15.66 -7.35 -11.44
CA LEU A 208 -14.23 -7.64 -11.32
C LEU A 208 -13.53 -7.53 -12.68
N PHE A 209 -12.56 -6.63 -12.79
CA PHE A 209 -11.63 -6.61 -13.92
C PHE A 209 -10.31 -7.29 -13.54
N VAL A 210 -9.81 -8.19 -14.40
CA VAL A 210 -8.56 -8.93 -14.22
C VAL A 210 -7.65 -8.73 -15.43
N ALA A 211 -6.47 -8.18 -15.18
CA ALA A 211 -5.41 -8.04 -16.17
C ALA A 211 -4.55 -9.30 -16.25
N ASN A 212 -4.31 -9.79 -17.46
CA ASN A 212 -3.50 -10.96 -17.73
C ASN A 212 -2.27 -10.60 -18.55
N TYR A 213 -1.17 -11.36 -18.38
CA TYR A 213 0.13 -10.94 -18.90
C TYR A 213 0.51 -11.56 -20.24
N VAL A 214 1.03 -12.78 -20.22
CA VAL A 214 1.49 -13.52 -21.39
C VAL A 214 1.03 -14.97 -21.31
N ASP A 215 0.83 -15.58 -22.47
CA ASP A 215 0.64 -17.02 -22.60
C ASP A 215 2.00 -17.71 -22.38
N TRP A 216 2.17 -18.26 -21.18
CA TRP A 216 3.40 -18.88 -20.71
C TRP A 216 3.09 -20.08 -19.81
N THR A 217 3.89 -21.12 -19.93
CA THR A 217 3.94 -22.27 -19.00
C THR A 217 5.39 -22.67 -18.78
N VAL A 218 5.65 -23.50 -17.77
CA VAL A 218 6.99 -24.06 -17.52
C VAL A 218 7.53 -24.80 -18.75
N GLU A 219 6.66 -25.49 -19.49
CA GLU A 219 7.00 -26.26 -20.69
C GLU A 219 7.26 -25.38 -21.92
N THR A 220 6.63 -24.20 -21.98
CA THR A 220 6.76 -23.26 -23.10
C THR A 220 7.79 -22.15 -22.83
N ASP A 221 8.41 -22.14 -21.65
CA ASP A 221 9.48 -21.22 -21.29
C ASP A 221 10.64 -21.25 -22.29
N ARG A 222 11.28 -20.09 -22.46
CA ARG A 222 12.44 -19.93 -23.34
C ARG A 222 13.68 -19.56 -22.53
N ALA A 223 14.80 -20.12 -22.94
CA ALA A 223 16.11 -19.70 -22.45
C ALA A 223 16.61 -18.47 -23.23
N CYS A 224 16.79 -17.36 -22.52
CA CYS A 224 17.28 -16.08 -23.02
C CYS A 224 18.65 -15.78 -22.44
N TYR A 225 19.50 -15.15 -23.27
CA TYR A 225 20.89 -14.89 -22.93
C TYR A 225 21.33 -13.48 -23.30
N ALA A 226 22.09 -12.86 -22.41
CA ALA A 226 22.89 -11.68 -22.72
C ALA A 226 24.34 -12.14 -22.86
N LYS A 227 24.80 -12.31 -24.11
CA LYS A 227 26.02 -13.08 -24.44
C LYS A 227 25.88 -14.53 -23.95
N GLU A 228 26.67 -14.96 -22.97
CA GLU A 228 26.66 -16.32 -22.41
C GLU A 228 25.90 -16.40 -21.07
N LEU A 229 25.46 -15.26 -20.53
CA LEU A 229 24.77 -15.21 -19.24
C LEU A 229 23.27 -15.46 -19.45
N ARG A 230 22.71 -16.46 -18.74
CA ARG A 230 21.27 -16.66 -18.64
C ARG A 230 20.65 -15.43 -18.00
N VAL A 231 19.68 -14.83 -18.68
CA VAL A 231 18.91 -13.66 -18.22
C VAL A 231 17.41 -13.94 -18.32
N TYR A 232 16.60 -13.10 -17.66
CA TYR A 232 15.16 -13.08 -17.86
C TYR A 232 14.83 -12.73 -19.31
N CYS A 233 13.82 -13.40 -19.85
CA CYS A 233 13.36 -13.12 -21.20
C CYS A 233 12.60 -11.79 -21.26
N ASN A 234 12.71 -11.09 -22.40
CA ASN A 234 11.82 -9.96 -22.66
C ASN A 234 10.39 -10.50 -22.84
N PRO A 235 9.38 -9.97 -22.13
CA PRO A 235 7.99 -10.45 -22.23
C PRO A 235 7.44 -10.48 -23.65
N LYS A 236 7.90 -9.60 -24.55
CA LYS A 236 7.47 -9.52 -25.96
C LYS A 236 7.74 -10.77 -26.80
N ILE A 237 8.54 -11.72 -26.31
CA ILE A 237 8.78 -12.97 -27.02
C ILE A 237 7.66 -13.99 -26.84
N TYR A 238 6.84 -13.81 -25.80
CA TYR A 238 5.69 -14.63 -25.49
C TYR A 238 4.44 -13.98 -26.11
N PRO A 239 3.48 -14.76 -26.60
CA PRO A 239 2.18 -14.21 -26.99
C PRO A 239 1.54 -13.52 -25.79
N GLY A 240 0.92 -12.36 -26.02
CA GLY A 240 0.04 -11.75 -25.01
C GLY A 240 -1.22 -12.58 -24.84
N THR A 241 -1.84 -12.48 -23.67
CA THR A 241 -3.20 -13.01 -23.44
C THR A 241 -4.19 -11.86 -23.28
N HIS A 242 -5.48 -12.18 -23.17
CA HIS A 242 -6.55 -11.20 -23.03
C HIS A 242 -6.88 -10.97 -21.57
N ASP A 243 -7.30 -9.75 -21.23
CA ASP A 243 -7.86 -9.41 -19.92
C ASP A 243 -9.30 -9.93 -19.80
N VAL A 244 -9.82 -10.07 -18.59
CA VAL A 244 -11.18 -10.55 -18.36
C VAL A 244 -11.94 -9.54 -17.51
N LEU A 245 -13.09 -9.11 -18.00
CA LEU A 245 -14.10 -8.42 -17.19
C LEU A 245 -15.13 -9.45 -16.77
N TYR A 246 -15.37 -9.58 -15.47
CA TYR A 246 -16.35 -10.46 -14.86
C TYR A 246 -17.51 -9.62 -14.37
N ARG A 247 -18.71 -9.85 -14.93
CA ARG A 247 -19.95 -9.25 -14.44
C ARG A 247 -20.48 -10.03 -13.24
N ASN A 248 -20.78 -9.36 -12.13
CA ASN A 248 -21.50 -9.93 -11.00
C ASN A 248 -22.96 -10.16 -11.38
N ASN A 249 -23.51 -11.35 -11.13
CA ASN A 249 -24.89 -11.69 -11.51
C ASN A 249 -25.90 -11.48 -10.37
N SER A 250 -25.52 -10.78 -9.30
CA SER A 250 -26.34 -10.57 -8.09
C SER A 250 -26.71 -11.86 -7.33
N ASP A 251 -26.07 -12.99 -7.66
CA ASP A 251 -26.32 -14.31 -7.07
C ASP A 251 -25.06 -14.93 -6.44
N GLY A 252 -24.03 -14.09 -6.22
CA GLY A 252 -22.71 -14.50 -5.72
C GLY A 252 -21.83 -15.17 -6.79
N ARG A 253 -22.23 -15.14 -8.06
CA ARG A 253 -21.48 -15.73 -9.18
C ARG A 253 -21.18 -14.67 -10.23
N PHE A 254 -20.11 -14.92 -10.97
CA PHE A 254 -19.68 -14.05 -12.06
C PHE A 254 -19.81 -14.70 -13.43
N SER A 255 -20.16 -13.87 -14.41
CA SER A 255 -20.14 -14.19 -15.83
C SER A 255 -19.00 -13.43 -16.50
N ALA A 256 -18.07 -14.13 -17.16
CA ALA A 256 -17.07 -13.45 -17.99
C ALA A 256 -17.77 -12.68 -19.11
N ALA A 257 -17.65 -11.35 -19.10
CA ALA A 257 -18.11 -10.49 -20.17
C ALA A 257 -17.34 -10.87 -21.43
N LYS A 258 -18.08 -11.25 -22.48
CA LYS A 258 -17.49 -11.71 -23.73
C LYS A 258 -16.78 -10.54 -24.39
N LEU A 259 -15.45 -10.60 -24.45
CA LEU A 259 -14.67 -9.75 -25.36
C LEU A 259 -15.17 -9.97 -26.79
N LEU A 260 -15.62 -8.91 -27.45
CA LEU A 260 -15.91 -8.96 -28.87
C LEU A 260 -14.61 -9.34 -29.60
N SER A 261 -14.66 -10.46 -30.31
CA SER A 261 -13.51 -11.20 -30.86
C SER A 261 -12.70 -10.48 -31.95
N GLU A 262 -12.84 -9.17 -32.11
CA GLU A 262 -12.20 -8.40 -33.18
C GLU A 262 -11.13 -7.41 -32.68
N ALA A 263 -10.97 -7.25 -31.36
CA ALA A 263 -9.97 -6.36 -30.79
C ALA A 263 -8.99 -7.12 -29.90
N ASN A 264 -7.95 -7.70 -30.49
CA ASN A 264 -6.72 -8.10 -29.77
C ASN A 264 -5.89 -6.88 -29.34
N THR A 265 -6.55 -5.78 -29.01
CA THR A 265 -6.00 -4.52 -28.55
C THR A 265 -7.09 -3.83 -27.74
N PHE A 266 -6.78 -3.38 -26.52
CA PHE A 266 -7.48 -2.22 -25.97
C PHE A 266 -7.35 -1.11 -27.01
N THR A 267 -8.43 -0.85 -27.77
CA THR A 267 -8.53 0.44 -28.45
C THR A 267 -8.60 1.47 -27.35
N ASP A 268 -7.65 2.39 -27.39
CA ASP A 268 -7.56 3.57 -26.55
C ASP A 268 -8.95 4.22 -26.40
N VAL A 269 -9.60 4.02 -25.25
CA VAL A 269 -10.91 4.61 -24.92
C VAL A 269 -10.75 6.07 -24.46
N SER A 270 -9.55 6.65 -24.48
CA SER A 270 -9.35 8.07 -24.14
C SER A 270 -10.07 9.03 -25.09
N GLU A 271 -10.54 8.55 -26.25
CA GLU A 271 -11.39 9.34 -27.15
C GLU A 271 -12.90 9.26 -26.83
N GLU A 272 -13.38 8.24 -26.10
CA GLU A 272 -14.82 8.09 -25.77
C GLU A 272 -15.18 8.58 -24.36
N VAL A 273 -14.29 8.43 -23.39
CA VAL A 273 -14.43 9.04 -22.06
C VAL A 273 -13.52 10.26 -22.03
N GLY A 274 -14.11 11.45 -22.25
CA GLY A 274 -13.42 12.75 -22.34
C GLY A 274 -12.70 13.18 -21.05
N ILE A 275 -11.68 12.42 -20.65
CA ILE A 275 -10.90 12.57 -19.43
C ILE A 275 -9.43 12.70 -19.85
N TRP A 276 -8.93 13.93 -19.72
CA TRP A 276 -7.55 14.41 -19.95
C TRP A 276 -7.05 14.55 -21.40
N THR A 277 -7.59 15.52 -22.15
CA THR A 277 -6.74 16.23 -23.12
C THR A 277 -5.85 17.21 -22.36
N ALA A 278 -4.59 16.82 -22.10
CA ALA A 278 -3.55 17.80 -21.86
C ALA A 278 -3.38 18.63 -23.15
N ALA A 279 -3.76 19.90 -23.10
CA ALA A 279 -3.57 20.82 -24.20
C ALA A 279 -2.07 20.91 -24.57
N PRO A 280 -1.68 20.72 -25.85
CA PRO A 280 -0.34 21.10 -26.26
C PRO A 280 -0.36 22.62 -26.47
N ASN A 281 0.29 23.36 -25.57
CA ASN A 281 0.57 24.77 -25.81
C ASN A 281 2.05 25.09 -25.62
N ARG A 282 2.65 25.39 -26.78
CA ARG A 282 3.70 26.38 -27.08
C ARG A 282 5.13 26.13 -26.63
#